data_AF-A0A434ZJZ7-F1
#
_entry.id   AF-A0A434ZJZ7-F1
#
_cell.length_a   1.000
_cell.length_b   1.000
_cell.length_c   1.000
_cell.angle_alpha   90.00
_cell.angle_beta   90.00
_cell.angle_gamma   90.00
#
_symmetry.space_group_name_H-M   'P 1'
#
loop_
_entity.id
_entity.type
_entity.pdbx_description
1 polymer ?
#
loop_
_entity_poly.entity_id
_entity_poly.type
_entity_poly.pdbx_seq_one_letter_code
_entity_poly.pdbx_strand_id
1 'polypeptide(L)'
;MEAHVDNAGKSPDTGAGRRDHLSVLLWLLQAGPIIILVTLVVAFGLLAPHFISVRNLQNLLAQSAIVCALGLGQFLVILVRGVDVSVGSVIA
;
A
#
# COMPACT_ATOMS: atom_id res chain seq x y z
N MET A 1 17.60 -58.53 17.31
CA MET A 1 18.87 -57.82 17.10
C MET A 1 18.80 -57.18 15.72
N GLU A 2 19.37 -55.99 15.53
CA GLU A 2 19.26 -55.08 14.36
C GLU A 2 18.04 -54.13 14.46
N ALA A 3 18.10 -53.09 15.32
CA ALA A 3 18.74 -51.78 15.12
C ALA A 3 17.82 -50.75 14.44
N HIS A 4 17.20 -49.93 15.29
CA HIS A 4 17.06 -48.48 15.20
C HIS A 4 17.58 -47.80 13.91
N VAL A 5 16.68 -47.19 13.15
CA VAL A 5 17.02 -46.01 12.35
C VAL A 5 16.01 -44.92 12.70
N ASP A 6 16.44 -44.15 13.68
CA ASP A 6 15.96 -42.81 13.96
C ASP A 6 16.32 -41.85 12.81
N ASN A 7 15.37 -40.94 12.56
CA ASN A 7 15.61 -39.53 12.32
C ASN A 7 15.98 -39.03 10.90
N ALA A 8 15.44 -37.83 10.67
CA ALA A 8 16.04 -36.74 9.93
C ALA A 8 15.84 -36.73 8.40
N GLY A 9 14.58 -36.64 8.01
CA GLY A 9 14.18 -36.09 6.71
C GLY A 9 13.65 -34.65 6.78
N LYS A 10 13.84 -33.90 7.87
CA LYS A 10 13.56 -32.45 7.84
C LYS A 10 14.73 -31.78 7.14
N SER A 11 14.60 -31.68 5.82
CA SER A 11 15.56 -30.96 4.99
C SER A 11 15.74 -29.55 5.57
N PRO A 12 16.98 -29.11 5.88
CA PRO A 12 17.23 -27.78 6.38
C PRO A 12 16.92 -26.78 5.26
N ASP A 13 15.87 -26.01 5.50
CA ASP A 13 15.37 -24.85 4.81
C ASP A 13 16.45 -23.74 4.71
N THR A 14 17.50 -24.03 3.96
CA THR A 14 18.68 -23.16 3.73
C THR A 14 18.33 -21.95 2.83
N GLY A 15 17.09 -21.85 2.36
CA GLY A 15 16.57 -20.74 1.54
C GLY A 15 15.69 -19.73 2.28
N ALA A 16 15.43 -19.92 3.58
CA ALA A 16 14.52 -19.06 4.35
C ALA A 16 15.03 -17.61 4.44
N GLY A 17 16.30 -17.42 4.82
CA GLY A 17 16.88 -16.09 5.04
C GLY A 17 16.69 -15.14 3.86
N ARG A 18 17.14 -15.51 2.64
CA ARG A 18 17.05 -14.64 1.44
C ARG A 18 15.62 -14.22 1.11
N ARG A 19 14.67 -15.12 1.30
CA ARG A 19 13.25 -14.88 1.04
C ARG A 19 12.67 -13.97 2.11
N ASP A 20 13.07 -14.13 3.37
CA ASP A 20 12.56 -13.35 4.49
C ASP A 20 12.95 -11.87 4.38
N HIS A 21 14.21 -11.55 4.08
CA HIS A 21 14.61 -10.14 3.93
C HIS A 21 14.03 -9.46 2.68
N LEU A 22 13.84 -10.21 1.59
CA LEU A 22 13.14 -9.69 0.42
C LEU A 22 11.66 -9.47 0.70
N SER A 23 11.02 -10.36 1.48
CA SER A 23 9.62 -10.22 1.89
C SER A 23 9.41 -9.01 2.78
N VAL A 24 10.29 -8.78 3.75
CA VAL A 24 10.27 -7.61 4.63
C VAL A 24 10.51 -6.33 3.82
N LEU A 25 11.46 -6.34 2.88
CA LEU A 25 11.73 -5.19 2.01
C LEU A 25 10.53 -4.86 1.10
N LEU A 26 9.91 -5.87 0.49
CA LEU A 26 8.72 -5.70 -0.34
C LEU A 26 7.53 -5.19 0.49
N TRP A 27 7.35 -5.72 1.70
CA TRP A 27 6.33 -5.25 2.63
C TRP A 27 6.56 -3.79 3.05
N LEU A 28 7.81 -3.40 3.31
CA LEU A 28 8.17 -2.02 3.60
C LEU A 28 7.92 -1.09 2.41
N LEU A 29 8.21 -1.53 1.19
CA LEU A 29 7.92 -0.79 -0.05
C LEU A 29 6.41 -0.61 -0.25
N GLN A 30 5.62 -1.66 -0.01
CA GLN A 30 4.16 -1.62 -0.09
C GLN A 30 3.57 -0.69 0.97
N ALA A 31 4.15 -0.68 2.17
CA ALA A 31 3.75 0.19 3.28
C ALA A 31 4.29 1.62 3.16
N GLY A 32 5.20 1.89 2.21
CA GLY A 32 5.86 3.18 2.01
C GLY A 32 4.92 4.40 2.04
N PRO A 33 3.78 4.38 1.32
CA PRO A 33 2.81 5.48 1.35
C PRO A 33 2.20 5.74 2.73
N ILE A 34 1.93 4.68 3.51
CA ILE A 34 1.38 4.83 4.87
C ILE A 34 2.49 5.32 5.82
N ILE A 35 3.69 4.75 5.72
CA ILE A 35 4.84 5.15 6.54
C ILE A 35 5.12 6.64 6.35
N ILE A 36 5.21 7.09 5.09
CA ILE A 36 5.50 8.50 4.79
C ILE A 36 4.36 9.41 5.25
N LEU A 37 3.09 8.99 5.08
CA LEU A 37 1.93 9.74 5.56
C LEU A 37 2.00 9.95 7.08
N VAL A 38 2.25 8.90 7.85
CA VAL A 38 2.37 8.98 9.31
C VAL A 38 3.53 9.88 9.71
N THR A 39 4.70 9.73 9.06
CA THR A 39 5.86 10.59 9.31
C THR A 39 5.55 12.07 9.04
N LEU A 40 4.88 12.37 7.92
CA LEU A 40 4.46 13.73 7.56
C LEU A 40 3.47 14.32 8.56
N VAL A 41 2.48 13.53 9.00
CA VAL A 41 1.49 13.96 9.99
C VAL A 41 2.15 14.29 11.32
N VAL A 42 3.08 13.46 11.79
CA VAL A 42 3.83 13.72 13.03
C VAL A 42 4.73 14.94 12.87
N ALA A 43 5.51 15.01 11.79
CA ALA A 43 6.42 16.13 11.53
C ALA A 43 5.66 17.46 11.47
N PHE A 44 4.63 17.57 10.64
CA PHE A 44 3.87 18.81 10.53
C PHE A 44 2.99 19.08 11.74
N GLY A 45 2.51 18.05 12.44
CA GLY A 45 1.83 18.21 13.73
C GLY A 45 2.70 18.90 14.78
N LEU A 46 4.01 18.66 14.76
CA LEU A 46 4.97 19.30 15.67
C LEU A 46 5.50 20.64 15.15
N LEU A 47 5.79 20.74 13.85
CA LEU A 47 6.43 21.92 13.25
C LEU A 47 5.44 23.05 12.92
N ALA A 48 4.16 22.75 12.66
CA ALA A 48 3.16 23.73 12.25
C ALA A 48 2.03 23.83 13.28
N PRO A 49 1.93 24.95 14.03
CA PRO A 49 1.04 25.09 15.20
C PRO A 49 -0.47 24.99 14.94
N HIS A 50 -0.90 24.81 13.68
CA HIS A 50 -2.32 24.63 13.31
C HIS A 50 -2.58 23.46 12.37
N PHE A 51 -1.60 22.58 12.17
CA PHE A 51 -1.72 21.45 11.25
C PHE A 51 -2.87 20.52 11.65
N ILE A 52 -2.94 20.11 12.92
CA ILE A 52 -4.02 19.30 13.49
C ILE A 52 -5.12 20.19 14.09
N SER A 53 -5.56 21.21 13.34
CA SER A 53 -6.73 22.01 13.71
C SER A 53 -7.98 21.53 12.97
N VAL A 54 -9.15 21.68 13.60
CA VAL A 54 -10.43 21.34 12.97
C VAL A 54 -10.62 22.12 11.66
N ARG A 55 -10.21 23.39 11.63
CA ARG A 55 -10.29 24.23 10.43
C ARG A 55 -9.40 23.69 9.30
N ASN A 56 -8.16 23.30 9.59
CA ASN A 56 -7.27 22.73 8.58
C ASN A 56 -7.79 21.39 8.06
N LEU A 57 -8.32 20.54 8.94
CA LEU A 57 -8.92 19.27 8.55
C LEU A 57 -10.17 19.48 7.67
N GLN A 58 -11.05 20.42 8.04
CA GLN A 58 -12.21 20.79 7.24
C GLN A 58 -11.82 21.31 5.86
N ASN A 59 -10.80 22.17 5.80
CA ASN A 59 -10.29 22.71 4.54
C ASN A 59 -9.73 21.58 3.65
N LEU A 60 -8.93 20.68 4.20
CA LEU A 60 -8.37 19.53 3.50
C LEU A 60 -9.47 18.61 2.95
N LEU A 61 -10.46 18.27 3.78
CA LEU A 61 -11.57 17.41 3.38
C LEU A 61 -12.45 18.06 2.32
N ALA A 62 -12.77 19.36 2.46
CA ALA A 62 -13.57 20.09 1.48
C ALA A 62 -12.86 20.17 0.12
N GLN A 63 -11.56 20.45 0.12
CA GLN A 63 -10.76 20.48 -1.11
C GLN A 63 -10.68 19.10 -1.76
N SER A 64 -10.45 18.04 -0.96
CA SER A 64 -10.46 16.67 -1.46
C SER A 64 -11.81 16.25 -2.02
N ALA A 65 -12.92 16.66 -1.39
CA ALA A 65 -14.27 16.31 -1.82
C ALA A 65 -14.56 16.82 -3.24
N ILE A 66 -14.10 18.03 -3.58
CA ILE A 66 -14.23 18.58 -4.95
C ILE A 66 -13.50 17.68 -5.95
N VAL A 67 -12.25 17.32 -5.67
CA VAL A 67 -11.46 16.45 -6.56
C VAL A 67 -12.10 15.07 -6.68
N CYS A 68 -12.58 14.49 -5.58
CA CYS A 68 -13.28 13.19 -5.60
C CYS A 68 -14.57 13.26 -6.43
N ALA A 69 -15.38 14.30 -6.27
CA ALA A 69 -16.61 14.47 -7.04
C ALA A 69 -16.32 14.62 -8.54
N LEU A 70 -15.32 15.43 -8.90
CA LEU A 70 -14.88 15.57 -10.28
C LEU A 70 -14.32 14.25 -10.84
N GLY A 71 -13.47 13.57 -10.08
CA GLY A 71 -12.89 12.28 -10.45
C GLY A 71 -13.96 11.21 -10.66
N LEU A 72 -14.98 11.15 -9.82
CA LEU A 72 -16.15 10.27 -10.01
C LEU A 72 -16.91 10.63 -11.28
N GLY A 73 -17.12 11.92 -11.56
CA GLY A 73 -17.70 12.37 -12.82
C GLY A 73 -16.89 11.91 -14.03
N GLN A 74 -15.56 12.03 -13.97
CA GLN A 74 -14.67 11.54 -15.03
C GLN A 74 -14.71 10.01 -15.16
N PHE A 75 -14.79 9.28 -14.04
CA PHE A 75 -14.95 7.82 -14.05
C PHE A 75 -16.24 7.40 -14.78
N LEU A 76 -17.37 8.05 -14.49
CA LEU A 76 -18.63 7.80 -15.20
C LEU A 76 -18.53 8.14 -16.70
N VAL A 77 -17.81 9.21 -17.05
CA VAL A 77 -17.56 9.58 -18.46
C VAL A 77 -16.78 8.50 -19.20
N ILE A 78 -15.76 7.89 -18.56
CA ILE A 78 -15.00 6.77 -19.13
C ILE A 78 -15.93 5.57 -19.40
N LEU A 79 -16.77 5.22 -18.41
CA LEU A 79 -17.72 4.09 -18.54
C LEU A 79 -18.76 4.32 -19.64
N VAL A 80 -19.34 5.52 -19.73
CA VAL A 80 -20.43 5.83 -20.68
C VAL A 80 -19.90 6.03 -22.10
N ARG A 81 -18.70 6.57 -22.28
CA ARG A 81 -18.10 6.77 -23.61
C ARG A 81 -17.58 5.47 -24.24
N GLY A 82 -17.61 4.35 -23.53
CA GLY A 82 -17.11 3.07 -24.04
C GLY A 82 -15.61 3.10 -24.35
N VAL A 83 -14.86 4.04 -23.75
CA VAL A 83 -13.39 4.06 -23.79
C VAL A 83 -12.95 3.02 -22.77
N ASP A 84 -13.17 1.76 -23.14
CA ASP A 84 -12.95 0.63 -22.26
C ASP A 84 -11.47 0.54 -21.90
N VAL A 85 -11.14 0.84 -20.64
CA VAL A 85 -9.78 0.68 -20.11
C VAL A 85 -9.44 -0.82 -19.95
N SER A 86 -10.42 -1.73 -20.11
CA SER A 86 -10.22 -3.18 -20.01
C SER A 86 -9.58 -3.85 -21.24
N VAL A 87 -9.54 -3.21 -22.43
CA VAL A 87 -8.82 -3.77 -23.60
C VAL A 87 -7.31 -3.88 -23.37
N GLY A 88 -6.76 -3.22 -22.35
CA GLY A 88 -5.36 -3.35 -21.91
C GLY A 88 -5.00 -4.70 -21.26
N SER A 89 -5.98 -5.49 -20.80
CA SER A 89 -5.74 -6.83 -20.23
C SER A 89 -5.64 -7.93 -21.28
N VAL A 90 -6.11 -7.70 -22.51
CA VAL A 90 -6.11 -8.70 -23.60
C VAL A 90 -4.82 -8.63 -24.45
N ILE A 91 -4.11 -7.51 -24.38
CA ILE A 91 -2.84 -7.26 -25.09
C ILE A 91 -1.58 -7.51 -24.22
N ALA A 92 -1.75 -8.03 -22.99
CA ALA A 92 -0.66 -8.41 -22.09
C ALA A 92 -0.43 -9.93 -22.08
#